data_AF-A0A367LVA1-F1
#
_entry.id   AF-A0A367LVA1-F1
#
_cell.length_a   1.000
_cell.length_b   1.000
_cell.length_c   1.000
_cell.angle_alpha   90.00
_cell.angle_beta   90.00
_cell.angle_gamma   90.00
#
_symmetry.space_group_name_H-M   'P 1'
#
loop_
_entity.id
_entity.type
_entity.pdbx_description
1 polymer ?
#
loop_
_entity_poly.entity_id
_entity_poly.type
_entity_poly.pdbx_seq_one_letter_code
_entity_poly.pdbx_strand_id
1 'polypeptide(L)'
;DLRRQLQQLPVAQRVYDRVKRQRLPKDVPDFRISDAAGRDAPLVFARKSGKPLTDPLSGFFTYRGYREVFLTASLSQAGTIAEEQWVLGRDLNDAGDAANL
;
A
#
# COMPACT_ATOMS: atom_id res chain seq x y z
N ASP A 1 11.77 16.31 18.02
CA ASP A 1 10.33 16.03 18.20
C ASP A 1 9.77 14.94 17.26
N LEU A 2 10.61 14.03 16.74
CA LEU A 2 10.22 13.01 15.76
C LEU A 2 9.39 11.86 16.36
N ARG A 3 9.73 11.43 17.59
CA ARG A 3 8.96 10.41 18.33
C ARG A 3 7.50 10.82 18.53
N ARG A 4 7.27 12.10 18.85
CA ARG A 4 5.94 12.65 19.07
C ARG A 4 5.12 12.65 17.77
N GLN A 5 5.75 12.94 16.62
CA GLN A 5 5.13 12.80 15.30
C GLN A 5 4.78 11.34 14.95
N LEU A 6 5.66 10.38 15.27
CA LEU A 6 5.41 8.95 15.03
C LEU A 6 4.30 8.38 15.92
N GLN A 7 4.12 8.93 17.14
CA GLN A 7 3.02 8.57 18.03
C GLN A 7 1.65 8.99 17.49
N GLN A 8 1.58 10.04 16.65
CA GLN A 8 0.31 10.54 16.08
C GLN A 8 -0.24 9.69 14.92
N LEU A 9 0.58 8.84 14.30
CA LEU A 9 0.11 7.94 13.24
C LEU A 9 -0.49 6.66 13.84
N PRO A 10 -1.68 6.20 13.38
CA PRO A 10 -2.20 4.89 13.72
C PRO A 10 -1.25 3.77 13.24
N VAL A 11 -1.26 2.63 13.94
CA VAL A 11 -0.40 1.48 13.59
C VAL A 11 -0.66 1.01 12.16
N ALA A 12 -1.94 0.84 11.79
CA ALA A 12 -2.36 0.41 10.47
C ALA A 12 -1.83 1.33 9.35
N GLN A 13 -1.85 2.65 9.57
CA GLN A 13 -1.32 3.61 8.59
C GLN A 13 0.19 3.43 8.40
N ARG A 14 0.94 3.14 9.47
CA ARG A 14 2.38 2.87 9.36
C ARG A 14 2.68 1.56 8.65
N VAL A 15 1.92 0.50 8.93
CA VAL A 15 2.03 -0.77 8.18
C VAL A 15 1.82 -0.49 6.69
N TYR A 16 0.71 0.16 6.36
CA TYR A 16 0.37 0.53 5.00
C TYR A 16 1.48 1.35 4.32
N ASP A 17 1.96 2.42 4.96
CA ASP A 17 2.98 3.29 4.38
C ASP A 17 4.33 2.59 4.22
N ARG A 18 4.64 1.60 5.06
CA ARG A 18 5.85 0.79 4.94
C ARG A 18 5.71 -0.19 3.78
N VAL A 19 4.62 -0.94 3.72
CA VAL A 19 4.34 -1.89 2.62
C VAL A 19 4.30 -1.16 1.28
N LYS A 20 3.68 0.03 1.21
CA LYS A 20 3.62 0.88 0.01
C LYS A 20 4.99 1.37 -0.47
N ARG A 21 5.96 1.54 0.44
CA ARG A 21 7.33 1.97 0.11
C ARG A 21 8.21 0.83 -0.41
N GLN A 22 7.80 -0.42 -0.22
CA GLN A 22 8.53 -1.56 -0.74
C GLN A 22 8.47 -1.58 -2.27
N ARG A 23 9.57 -1.99 -2.89
CA ARG A 23 9.62 -2.14 -4.35
C ARG A 23 8.71 -3.29 -4.75
N LEU A 24 7.81 -3.05 -5.70
CA LEU A 24 6.96 -4.11 -6.23
C LEU A 24 7.80 -5.18 -6.95
N PRO A 25 7.42 -6.46 -6.80
CA PRO A 25 8.04 -7.53 -7.57
C PRO A 25 7.72 -7.35 -9.06
N LYS A 26 8.66 -7.82 -9.92
CA LYS A 26 8.65 -7.51 -11.37
C LYS A 26 7.43 -8.08 -12.09
N ASP A 27 6.89 -9.15 -11.55
CA ASP A 27 5.70 -9.84 -12.02
C ASP A 27 4.43 -9.03 -11.78
N VAL A 28 4.42 -8.01 -10.92
CA VAL A 28 3.30 -7.07 -10.68
C VAL A 28 3.62 -5.70 -11.30
N PRO A 29 3.40 -5.51 -12.62
CA PRO A 29 3.68 -4.27 -13.30
C PRO A 29 2.58 -3.25 -13.03
N ASP A 30 2.86 -2.02 -13.44
CA ASP A 30 1.87 -0.96 -13.48
C ASP A 30 0.76 -1.27 -14.48
N PHE A 31 -0.44 -0.83 -14.12
CA PHE A 31 -1.65 -1.00 -14.90
C PHE A 31 -1.92 0.23 -15.77
N ARG A 32 -2.25 0.02 -17.05
CA ARG A 32 -2.76 1.07 -17.92
C ARG A 32 -4.14 0.70 -18.43
N ILE A 33 -5.03 1.70 -18.45
CA ILE A 33 -6.39 1.51 -18.98
C ILE A 33 -6.33 1.20 -20.48
N SER A 34 -5.42 1.85 -21.20
CA SER A 34 -5.17 1.61 -22.63
C SER A 34 -4.79 0.15 -22.95
N ASP A 35 -3.97 -0.48 -22.11
CA ASP A 35 -3.56 -1.89 -22.31
C ASP A 35 -4.74 -2.86 -22.10
N ALA A 36 -5.63 -2.55 -21.15
CA ALA A 36 -6.77 -3.42 -20.80
C ALA A 36 -8.01 -3.22 -21.67
N ALA A 37 -8.29 -1.98 -22.09
CA ALA A 37 -9.48 -1.63 -22.87
C ALA A 37 -9.24 -1.62 -24.39
N GLY A 38 -7.99 -1.79 -24.82
CA GLY A 38 -7.61 -1.85 -26.23
C GLY A 38 -7.38 -0.49 -26.88
N ARG A 39 -6.98 -0.52 -28.15
CA ARG A 39 -6.54 0.64 -28.94
C ARG A 39 -7.55 1.79 -28.97
N ASP A 40 -8.84 1.46 -29.08
CA ASP A 40 -9.90 2.44 -29.31
C ASP A 40 -10.50 2.99 -28.00
N ALA A 41 -10.01 2.54 -26.84
CA ALA A 41 -10.44 3.03 -25.53
C ALA A 41 -10.42 4.57 -25.38
N PRO A 42 -9.42 5.30 -25.91
CA PRO A 42 -9.41 6.77 -25.82
C PRO A 42 -10.54 7.46 -26.57
N LEU A 43 -11.27 6.77 -27.46
CA LEU A 43 -12.41 7.33 -28.20
C LEU A 43 -13.67 7.43 -27.34
N VAL A 44 -13.81 6.57 -26.33
CA VAL A 44 -15.05 6.43 -25.53
C VAL A 44 -14.83 6.60 -24.04
N PHE A 45 -13.58 6.47 -23.56
CA PHE A 45 -13.25 6.62 -22.14
C PHE A 45 -12.36 7.83 -21.90
N ALA A 46 -12.62 8.50 -20.78
CA ALA A 46 -11.77 9.52 -20.22
C ALA A 46 -11.56 9.26 -18.73
N ARG A 47 -10.35 9.55 -18.24
CA ARG A 47 -10.11 9.53 -16.79
C ARG A 47 -10.68 10.80 -16.17
N LYS A 48 -11.41 10.64 -15.06
CA LYS A 48 -11.94 11.77 -14.27
C LYS A 48 -10.86 12.77 -13.85
N SER A 49 -9.64 12.31 -13.63
CA SER A 49 -8.50 13.16 -13.28
C SER A 49 -7.90 13.95 -14.45
N GLY A 50 -8.37 13.77 -15.69
CA GLY A 50 -7.82 14.38 -16.90
C GLY A 50 -6.51 13.74 -17.41
N LYS A 51 -5.90 12.84 -16.64
CA LYS A 51 -4.67 12.12 -17.02
C LYS A 51 -4.89 11.20 -18.25
N PRO A 52 -3.89 11.02 -19.12
CA PRO A 52 -3.99 10.07 -20.24
C PRO A 52 -4.34 8.65 -19.81
N LEU A 53 -5.02 7.88 -20.67
CA LEU A 53 -5.29 6.44 -20.44
C LEU A 53 -4.02 5.57 -20.47
N THR A 54 -2.92 6.12 -21.00
CA THR A 54 -1.58 5.53 -21.03
C THR A 54 -0.75 5.82 -19.78
N ASP A 55 -1.18 6.77 -18.94
CA ASP A 55 -0.49 7.07 -17.67
C ASP A 55 -0.62 5.87 -16.73
N PRO A 56 0.50 5.30 -16.24
CA PRO A 56 0.46 4.11 -15.40
C PRO A 56 -0.22 4.38 -14.05
N LEU A 57 -1.02 3.42 -13.61
CA LEU A 57 -1.43 3.26 -12.21
C LEU A 57 -0.52 2.22 -11.59
N SER A 58 0.10 2.53 -10.45
CA SER A 58 0.99 1.58 -9.78
C SER A 58 0.31 0.22 -9.58
N GLY A 59 1.03 -0.86 -9.90
CA GLY A 59 0.55 -2.23 -9.72
C GLY A 59 0.02 -2.51 -8.30
N PHE A 60 0.49 -1.74 -7.31
CA PHE A 60 0.08 -1.79 -5.91
C PHE A 60 -1.43 -1.58 -5.72
N PHE A 61 -2.05 -0.75 -6.56
CA PHE A 61 -3.47 -0.41 -6.47
C PHE A 61 -4.36 -1.33 -7.33
N THR A 62 -3.82 -2.43 -7.84
CA THR A 62 -4.57 -3.41 -8.63
C THR A 62 -5.04 -4.57 -7.75
N TYR A 63 -6.01 -5.35 -8.23
CA TYR A 63 -6.46 -6.57 -7.55
C TYR A 63 -5.29 -7.51 -7.23
N ARG A 64 -4.38 -7.67 -8.19
CA ARG A 64 -3.22 -8.52 -8.03
C ARG A 64 -2.23 -7.95 -7.01
N GLY A 65 -1.93 -6.66 -7.09
CA GLY A 65 -1.08 -5.99 -6.10
C GLY A 65 -1.64 -6.10 -4.67
N TYR A 66 -2.96 -5.98 -4.51
CA TYR A 66 -3.60 -6.18 -3.21
C TYR A 66 -3.39 -7.61 -2.68
N ARG A 67 -3.67 -8.63 -3.50
CA ARG A 67 -3.62 -10.03 -3.06
C ARG A 67 -2.22 -10.57 -2.90
N GLU A 68 -1.35 -10.30 -3.85
CA GLU A 68 -0.03 -10.94 -3.92
C GLU A 68 1.03 -10.13 -3.16
N VAL A 69 0.90 -8.79 -3.13
CA VAL A 69 1.87 -7.90 -2.49
C VAL A 69 1.37 -7.42 -1.13
N PHE A 70 0.24 -6.69 -1.09
CA PHE A 70 -0.19 -6.02 0.14
C PHE A 70 -0.54 -7.00 1.26
N LEU A 71 -1.38 -8.01 1.01
CA LEU A 71 -1.76 -8.99 2.04
C LEU A 71 -0.55 -9.78 2.56
N THR A 72 0.26 -10.31 1.64
CA THR A 72 1.48 -11.07 1.99
C THR A 72 2.46 -10.23 2.81
N ALA A 73 2.74 -8.99 2.37
CA ALA A 73 3.67 -8.12 3.06
C ALA A 73 3.12 -7.64 4.41
N SER A 74 1.82 -7.35 4.50
CA SER A 74 1.19 -6.87 5.75
C SER A 74 1.32 -7.90 6.86
N LEU A 75 1.10 -9.19 6.56
CA LEU A 75 1.30 -10.29 7.51
C LEU A 75 2.75 -10.35 8.02
N SER A 76 3.73 -10.24 7.11
CA SER A 76 5.14 -10.23 7.50
C SER A 76 5.54 -8.99 8.33
N GLN A 77 4.89 -7.86 8.07
CA GLN A 77 5.25 -6.57 8.66
C GLN A 77 4.58 -6.33 10.02
N ALA A 78 3.42 -6.93 10.28
CA ALA A 78 2.72 -6.86 11.56
C ALA A 78 3.62 -7.34 12.72
N GLY A 79 4.36 -8.43 12.52
CA GLY A 79 5.34 -8.93 13.49
C GLY A 79 6.46 -7.93 13.81
N THR A 80 7.02 -7.28 12.79
CA THR A 80 8.09 -6.28 12.98
C THR A 80 7.61 -5.04 13.75
N ILE A 81 6.34 -4.66 13.64
CA ILE A 81 5.83 -3.50 14.40
C ILE A 81 5.60 -3.86 15.88
N ALA A 82 5.23 -5.10 16.19
CA ALA A 82 5.20 -5.57 17.58
C ALA A 82 6.60 -5.48 18.21
N GLU A 83 7.65 -5.81 17.46
CA GLU A 83 9.05 -5.68 17.91
C GLU A 83 9.50 -4.22 18.04
N GLU A 84 8.93 -3.27 17.30
CA GLU A 84 9.30 -1.84 17.36
C GLU A 84 8.53 -1.06 18.46
N GLN A 85 7.65 -1.71 19.24
CA GLN A 85 6.88 -1.04 20.30
C GLN A 85 7.74 -0.32 21.35
N TRP A 86 8.95 -0.86 21.62
CA TRP A 86 9.90 -0.23 22.55
C TRP A 86 10.37 1.15 22.09
N VAL A 87 10.41 1.41 20.77
CA VAL A 87 10.84 2.70 20.20
C VAL A 87 9.82 3.79 20.50
N LEU A 88 8.53 3.45 20.49
CA LEU A 88 7.43 4.38 20.71
C LEU A 88 7.00 4.47 22.18
N GLY A 89 7.37 3.48 23.00
CA GLY A 89 7.01 3.35 24.42
C GLY A 89 5.50 3.31 24.63
N ARG A 90 4.81 2.47 23.84
CA ARG A 90 3.37 2.25 23.98
C ARG A 90 3.09 0.93 24.69
N ASP A 91 1.97 0.87 25.41
CA ASP A 91 1.53 -0.34 26.12
C ASP A 91 0.97 -1.41 25.16
N LEU A 92 0.99 -2.67 25.64
CA LEU A 92 0.63 -3.89 24.91
C LEU A 92 -0.77 -3.88 24.26
N ASN A 93 -1.67 -2.98 24.66
CA ASN A 93 -3.01 -2.85 24.09
C ASN A 93 -2.97 -2.43 22.60
N ASP A 94 -1.99 -1.60 22.21
CA ASP A 94 -1.78 -1.19 20.81
C ASP A 94 -1.16 -2.30 19.95
N ALA A 95 -0.59 -3.34 20.58
CA ALA A 95 -0.08 -4.53 19.89
C ALA A 95 -1.24 -5.41 19.38
N GLY A 96 -2.34 -5.44 20.14
CA GLY A 96 -3.55 -6.19 19.80
C GLY A 96 -4.18 -5.69 18.49
N ASP A 97 -4.22 -4.38 18.28
CA ASP A 97 -4.71 -3.80 17.02
C ASP A 97 -3.84 -4.20 15.82
N ALA A 98 -2.52 -4.33 16.00
CA ALA A 98 -1.60 -4.76 14.94
C ALA A 98 -1.74 -6.25 14.60
N ALA A 99 -2.02 -7.09 15.61
CA ALA A 99 -2.21 -8.53 15.45
C ALA A 99 -3.57 -8.90 14.83
N ASN A 100 -4.53 -7.97 14.83
CA ASN A 100 -5.86 -8.11 14.22
C ASN A 100 -5.97 -7.52 12.79
N LEU A 101 -4.86 -7.03 12.22
CA LEU A 101 -4.75 -6.58 10.81
C LEU A 101 -4.45 -7.74 9.87
#